data_AF-A0A7S0QUH1-F1
#
_entry.id   AF-A0A7S0QUH1-F1
#
_cell.length_a   1.000
_cell.length_b   1.000
_cell.length_c   1.000
_cell.angle_alpha   90.00
_cell.angle_beta   90.00
_cell.angle_gamma   90.00
#
_symmetry.space_group_name_H-M   'P 1'
#
loop_
_entity.id
_entity.type
_entity.pdbx_description
1 polymer ?
#
loop_
_entity_poly.entity_id
_entity_poly.type
_entity_poly.pdbx_seq_one_letter_code
_entity_poly.pdbx_strand_id
1 'polypeptide(L)'
;ASELALKFGPDLVKRIADTLRNDLNPVMEGFLFEMWFFALINRDGIRCQGNGTVHNFEKEKLLWLDPSKKVICPGVNKAWYKPLNWNQGGYDAVHIDFEKRVVTFFQINISKTHSLKLEHMSSLLNKLTFQAQKDGSDRKPKVEIF
;
A
#
# COMPACT_ATOMS: atom_id res chain seq x y z
N ALA A 1 -12.35 5.80 -5.74
CA ALA A 1 -11.50 4.88 -6.54
C ALA A 1 -11.50 3.48 -5.94
N SER A 2 -10.89 3.31 -4.75
CA SER A 2 -10.67 2.00 -4.15
C SER A 2 -11.95 1.24 -3.83
N GLU A 3 -13.02 1.87 -3.33
CA GLU A 3 -14.26 1.15 -3.02
C GLU A 3 -14.91 0.49 -4.25
N LEU A 4 -14.93 1.19 -5.39
CA LEU A 4 -15.39 0.62 -6.65
C LEU A 4 -14.46 -0.53 -7.09
N ALA A 5 -13.15 -0.34 -6.95
CA ALA A 5 -12.17 -1.36 -7.31
C ALA A 5 -12.30 -2.65 -6.45
N LEU A 6 -12.52 -2.50 -5.14
CA LEU A 6 -12.77 -3.62 -4.23
C LEU A 6 -14.03 -4.40 -4.63
N LYS A 7 -15.08 -3.69 -5.05
CA LYS A 7 -16.36 -4.28 -5.47
C LYS A 7 -16.27 -4.99 -6.82
N PHE A 8 -15.61 -4.40 -7.81
CA PHE A 8 -15.63 -4.90 -9.18
C PHE A 8 -14.44 -5.81 -9.55
N GLY A 9 -13.33 -5.70 -8.82
CA GLY A 9 -12.14 -6.52 -9.02
C GLY A 9 -11.22 -6.04 -10.13
N PRO A 10 -10.02 -6.65 -10.22
CA PRO A 10 -8.95 -6.16 -11.07
C PRO A 10 -9.28 -6.31 -12.56
N ASP A 11 -9.98 -7.37 -12.95
CA ASP A 11 -10.31 -7.64 -14.36
C ASP A 11 -11.21 -6.58 -14.98
N LEU A 12 -12.21 -6.06 -14.23
CA LEU A 12 -13.08 -5.03 -14.77
C LEU A 12 -12.30 -3.72 -14.96
N VAL A 13 -11.48 -3.35 -13.97
CA VAL A 13 -10.64 -2.14 -14.06
C VAL A 13 -9.70 -2.23 -15.25
N LYS A 14 -9.07 -3.38 -15.46
CA LYS A 14 -8.21 -3.63 -16.61
C LYS A 14 -8.97 -3.51 -17.93
N ARG A 15 -10.16 -4.11 -18.06
CA ARG A 15 -11.01 -3.98 -19.25
C ARG A 15 -11.38 -2.53 -19.56
N ILE A 16 -11.71 -1.74 -18.54
CA ILE A 16 -12.01 -0.30 -18.71
C ILE A 16 -10.76 0.44 -19.22
N ALA A 17 -9.61 0.22 -18.59
CA ALA A 17 -8.36 0.84 -19.01
C ALA A 17 -7.97 0.47 -20.45
N ASP A 18 -8.15 -0.80 -20.83
CA ASP A 18 -7.87 -1.28 -22.18
C ASP A 18 -8.84 -0.69 -23.21
N THR A 19 -10.12 -0.55 -22.86
CA THR A 19 -11.15 0.02 -23.75
C THR A 19 -10.90 1.50 -24.01
N LEU A 20 -10.49 2.25 -22.98
CA LEU A 20 -10.30 3.70 -23.05
C LEU A 20 -8.86 4.10 -23.39
N ARG A 21 -7.96 3.15 -23.67
CA ARG A 21 -6.51 3.38 -23.76
C ARG A 21 -6.10 4.58 -24.62
N ASN A 22 -6.80 4.82 -25.74
CA ASN A 22 -6.47 5.91 -26.67
C ASN A 22 -7.07 7.28 -26.25
N ASP A 23 -8.01 7.28 -25.30
CA ASP A 23 -8.77 8.45 -24.85
C ASP A 23 -8.45 8.84 -23.40
N LEU A 24 -7.63 8.05 -22.69
CA LEU A 24 -7.22 8.33 -21.32
C LEU A 24 -6.15 9.42 -21.29
N ASN A 25 -6.44 10.48 -20.54
CA ASN A 25 -5.38 11.39 -20.11
C ASN A 25 -4.54 10.74 -18.97
N PRO A 26 -3.32 11.23 -18.71
CA PRO A 26 -2.42 10.64 -17.71
C PRO A 26 -3.00 10.57 -16.28
N VAL A 27 -3.88 11.50 -15.91
CA VAL A 27 -4.52 11.52 -14.58
C VAL A 27 -5.47 10.33 -14.44
N MET A 28 -6.29 10.09 -15.47
CA MET A 28 -7.21 8.96 -15.49
C MET A 28 -6.48 7.63 -15.54
N GLU A 29 -5.36 7.56 -16.26
CA GLU A 29 -4.51 6.38 -16.31
C GLU A 29 -3.95 6.04 -14.92
N GLY A 30 -3.39 7.04 -14.21
CA GLY A 30 -2.91 6.88 -12.85
C GLY A 30 -4.02 6.43 -11.88
N PHE A 31 -5.22 7.00 -12.01
CA PHE A 31 -6.37 6.63 -11.19
C PHE A 31 -6.82 5.18 -11.43
N LEU A 32 -6.87 4.73 -12.69
CA LEU A 32 -7.21 3.35 -13.03
C LEU A 32 -6.13 2.36 -12.56
N PHE A 33 -4.86 2.75 -12.62
CA PHE A 33 -3.77 1.94 -12.08
C PHE A 33 -3.84 1.78 -10.57
N GLU A 34 -4.12 2.87 -9.84
CA GLU A 34 -4.36 2.83 -8.39
C GLU A 34 -5.55 1.91 -8.06
N MET A 35 -6.66 2.06 -8.79
CA MET A 35 -7.81 1.17 -8.64
C MET A 35 -7.44 -0.29 -8.86
N TRP A 36 -6.74 -0.61 -9.94
CA TRP A 36 -6.33 -1.97 -10.27
C TRP A 36 -5.44 -2.57 -9.17
N PHE A 37 -4.48 -1.80 -8.65
CA PHE A 37 -3.64 -2.22 -7.53
C PHE A 37 -4.46 -2.59 -6.29
N PHE A 38 -5.38 -1.71 -5.86
CA PHE A 38 -6.21 -1.99 -4.67
C PHE A 38 -7.15 -3.18 -4.87
N ALA A 39 -7.62 -3.39 -6.10
CA ALA A 39 -8.42 -4.57 -6.42
C ALA A 39 -7.62 -5.86 -6.32
N LEU A 40 -6.36 -5.85 -6.79
CA LEU A 40 -5.47 -7.01 -6.73
C LEU A 40 -5.11 -7.40 -5.30
N ILE A 41 -4.57 -6.49 -4.49
CA ILE A 41 -4.16 -6.80 -3.11
C ILE A 41 -5.33 -7.35 -2.27
N ASN A 42 -6.56 -6.95 -2.60
CA ASN A 42 -7.76 -7.40 -1.91
C ASN A 42 -8.32 -8.74 -2.42
N ARG A 43 -7.98 -9.19 -3.63
CA ARG A 43 -8.51 -10.43 -4.21
C ARG A 43 -7.48 -11.53 -4.36
N ASP A 44 -6.34 -11.19 -4.96
CA ASP A 44 -5.37 -12.16 -5.48
C ASP A 44 -3.98 -12.00 -4.86
N GLY A 45 -3.71 -10.83 -4.24
CA GLY A 45 -2.36 -10.42 -3.88
C GLY A 45 -1.64 -9.76 -5.06
N ILE A 46 -0.37 -9.41 -4.88
CA ILE A 46 0.44 -8.79 -5.92
C ILE A 46 1.84 -9.39 -5.99
N ARG A 47 2.39 -9.40 -7.20
CA ARG A 47 3.80 -9.64 -7.44
C ARG A 47 4.42 -8.37 -8.02
N CYS A 48 5.41 -7.82 -7.34
CA CYS A 48 6.14 -6.64 -7.81
C CYS A 48 7.65 -6.90 -7.81
N GLN A 49 8.40 -6.06 -8.50
CA GLN A 49 9.85 -6.14 -8.57
C GLN A 49 10.43 -4.81 -8.10
N GLY A 50 11.37 -4.87 -7.16
CA GLY A 50 12.08 -3.70 -6.62
C GLY A 50 13.53 -4.08 -6.32
N ASN A 51 14.47 -3.21 -6.65
CA ASN A 51 15.91 -3.41 -6.41
C ASN A 51 16.44 -4.78 -6.90
N GLY A 52 15.98 -5.23 -8.07
CA GLY A 52 16.38 -6.51 -8.65
C GLY A 52 15.78 -7.76 -7.98
N THR A 53 14.94 -7.59 -6.96
CA THR A 53 14.27 -8.67 -6.24
C THR A 53 12.79 -8.70 -6.58
N VAL A 54 12.24 -9.91 -6.70
CA VAL A 54 10.80 -10.13 -6.87
C VAL A 54 10.17 -10.30 -5.49
N HIS A 55 9.14 -9.51 -5.22
CA HIS A 55 8.37 -9.56 -3.99
C HIS A 55 6.96 -10.07 -4.30
N ASN A 56 6.50 -11.04 -3.51
CA ASN A 56 5.14 -11.54 -3.58
C ASN A 56 4.45 -11.16 -2.27
N PHE A 57 3.34 -10.43 -2.39
CA PHE A 57 2.45 -10.12 -1.31
C PHE A 57 1.17 -10.90 -1.52
N GLU A 58 0.75 -11.63 -0.50
CA GLU A 58 -0.46 -12.44 -0.59
C GLU A 58 -1.69 -11.54 -0.48
N LYS A 59 -2.86 -12.14 -0.63
CA LYS A 59 -4.09 -11.46 -0.28
C LYS A 59 -4.17 -11.32 1.24
N GLU A 60 -4.06 -10.09 1.74
CA GLU A 60 -4.27 -9.77 3.15
C GLU A 60 -5.39 -8.75 3.37
N LYS A 61 -5.77 -8.53 4.63
CA LYS A 61 -6.82 -7.57 5.00
C LYS A 61 -6.38 -6.15 4.64
N LEU A 62 -7.22 -5.44 3.88
CA LEU A 62 -7.07 -4.01 3.65
C LEU A 62 -7.80 -3.21 4.74
N LEU A 63 -7.07 -2.32 5.40
CA LEU A 63 -7.55 -1.46 6.47
C LEU A 63 -7.36 0.02 6.10
N TRP A 64 -8.24 0.86 6.63
CA TRP A 64 -8.08 2.30 6.50
C TRP A 64 -7.15 2.83 7.58
N LEU A 65 -6.20 3.67 7.17
CA LEU A 65 -5.23 4.29 8.05
C LEU A 65 -5.66 5.71 8.36
N ASP A 66 -6.03 5.91 9.61
CA ASP A 66 -6.27 7.24 10.18
C ASP A 66 -4.94 7.78 10.71
N PRO A 67 -4.33 8.80 10.08
CA PRO A 67 -3.03 9.30 10.48
C PRO A 67 -3.06 9.98 11.86
N SER A 68 -4.24 10.30 12.41
CA SER A 68 -4.37 10.85 13.77
C SER A 68 -4.29 9.77 14.86
N LYS A 69 -4.42 8.49 14.50
CA LYS A 69 -4.52 7.37 15.44
C LYS A 69 -3.23 6.55 15.49
N LYS A 70 -3.01 5.86 16.61
CA LYS A 70 -1.98 4.82 16.70
C LYS A 70 -2.38 3.64 15.82
N VAL A 71 -1.39 3.03 15.16
CA VAL A 71 -1.59 1.81 14.41
C VAL A 71 -1.23 0.63 15.31
N ILE A 72 -2.26 -0.10 15.72
CA ILE A 72 -2.17 -1.25 16.60
C ILE A 72 -2.31 -2.51 15.74
N CYS A 73 -1.52 -3.55 16.06
CA CYS A 73 -1.64 -4.86 15.44
C CYS A 73 -3.10 -5.32 15.46
N PRO A 74 -3.78 -5.52 14.31
CA PRO A 74 -5.22 -5.81 14.27
C PRO A 74 -5.57 -7.26 14.65
N GLY A 75 -4.70 -7.94 15.40
CA GLY A 75 -4.81 -9.38 15.65
C GLY A 75 -4.46 -10.26 14.44
N VAL A 76 -3.81 -9.69 13.42
CA VAL A 76 -3.30 -10.38 12.23
C VAL A 76 -1.81 -10.09 12.05
N ASN A 77 -1.05 -11.08 11.56
CA ASN A 77 0.40 -10.94 11.40
C ASN A 77 0.77 -9.97 10.26
N LYS A 78 -0.09 -9.86 9.25
CA LYS A 78 0.11 -9.00 8.09
C LYS A 78 -1.17 -8.28 7.69
N ALA A 79 -1.05 -7.04 7.25
CA ALA A 79 -2.17 -6.28 6.72
C ALA A 79 -1.71 -5.18 5.77
N TRP A 80 -2.60 -4.85 4.83
CA TRP A 80 -2.52 -3.66 4.00
C TRP A 80 -3.23 -2.50 4.67
N TYR A 81 -2.68 -1.31 4.49
CA TYR A 81 -3.27 -0.08 4.96
C TYR A 81 -3.29 0.96 3.84
N LYS A 82 -4.42 1.66 3.71
CA LYS A 82 -4.61 2.78 2.80
C LYS A 82 -4.87 4.05 3.61
N PRO A 83 -4.15 5.17 3.39
CA PRO A 83 -4.50 6.45 3.98
C PRO A 83 -5.96 6.84 3.68
N LEU A 84 -6.67 7.38 4.66
CA LEU A 84 -8.04 7.86 4.48
C LEU A 84 -8.17 8.92 3.38
N ASN A 85 -7.17 9.79 3.24
CA ASN A 85 -7.22 10.94 2.34
C ASN A 85 -6.10 10.87 1.28
N TRP A 86 -6.45 11.22 0.05
CA TRP A 86 -5.63 11.04 -1.17
C TRP A 86 -4.30 11.82 -1.20
N ASN A 87 -4.03 12.69 -0.22
CA ASN A 87 -2.82 13.52 -0.18
C ASN A 87 -2.21 13.68 1.23
N GLN A 88 -2.57 12.81 2.18
CA GLN A 88 -2.10 12.93 3.57
C GLN A 88 -0.85 12.09 3.88
N GLY A 89 -0.48 11.14 3.02
CA GLY A 89 0.47 10.09 3.36
C GLY A 89 1.84 10.16 2.68
N GLY A 90 1.98 10.82 1.53
CA GLY A 90 3.21 10.68 0.73
C GLY A 90 3.44 9.27 0.16
N TYR A 91 2.52 8.35 0.41
CA TYR A 91 2.41 6.98 -0.11
C TYR A 91 0.92 6.67 -0.30
N ASP A 92 0.61 5.74 -1.19
CA ASP A 92 -0.75 5.37 -1.53
C ASP A 92 -1.21 4.13 -0.74
N ALA A 93 -0.29 3.22 -0.43
CA ALA A 93 -0.52 2.07 0.43
C ALA A 93 0.70 1.76 1.30
N VAL A 94 0.47 1.04 2.40
CA VAL A 94 1.54 0.46 3.21
C VAL A 94 1.17 -0.96 3.62
N HIS A 95 2.07 -1.91 3.39
CA HIS A 95 1.96 -3.26 3.88
C HIS A 95 2.81 -3.40 5.15
N ILE A 96 2.26 -4.04 6.18
CA ILE A 96 2.93 -4.20 7.46
C ILE A 96 2.93 -5.68 7.84
N ASP A 97 4.12 -6.25 7.98
CA ASP A 97 4.37 -7.55 8.60
C ASP A 97 4.79 -7.30 10.06
N PHE A 98 3.84 -7.49 10.98
CA PHE A 98 4.05 -7.27 12.41
C PHE A 98 4.98 -8.31 13.04
N GLU A 99 5.00 -9.52 12.50
CA GLU A 99 5.83 -10.63 12.99
C GLU A 99 7.31 -10.41 12.62
N LYS A 100 7.56 -10.07 11.35
CA LYS A 100 8.92 -9.78 10.84
C LYS A 100 9.35 -8.34 11.08
N ARG A 101 8.47 -7.48 11.58
CA ARG A 101 8.66 -6.03 11.72
C ARG A 101 9.13 -5.38 10.41
N VAL A 102 8.45 -5.71 9.32
CA VAL A 102 8.73 -5.13 7.98
C VAL A 102 7.59 -4.19 7.63
N VAL A 103 7.93 -2.97 7.23
CA VAL A 103 7.00 -1.95 6.74
C VAL A 103 7.37 -1.62 5.31
N THR A 104 6.46 -1.88 4.39
CA THR A 104 6.66 -1.66 2.96
C THR A 104 5.71 -0.58 2.47
N PHE A 105 6.25 0.57 2.09
CA PHE A 105 5.48 1.67 1.51
C PHE A 105 5.37 1.50 0.00
N PHE A 106 4.20 1.86 -0.55
CA PHE A 106 3.92 1.83 -1.98
C PHE A 106 3.48 3.20 -2.47
N GLN A 107 4.15 3.70 -3.51
CA GLN A 107 3.72 4.84 -4.31
C GLN A 107 3.21 4.33 -5.66
N ILE A 108 1.90 4.36 -5.85
CA ILE A 108 1.23 3.79 -7.02
C ILE A 108 1.09 4.88 -8.08
N ASN A 109 2.13 5.04 -8.89
CA ASN A 109 2.14 6.04 -9.94
C ASN A 109 2.76 5.49 -11.24
N ILE A 110 2.19 5.90 -12.37
CA ILE A 110 2.72 5.63 -13.71
C ILE A 110 3.82 6.65 -14.06
N SER A 111 3.79 7.83 -13.45
CA SER A 111 4.80 8.88 -13.61
C SER A 111 6.15 8.44 -13.06
N LYS A 112 7.20 8.69 -13.85
CA LYS A 112 8.60 8.46 -13.46
C LYS A 112 9.15 9.52 -12.50
N THR A 113 8.46 10.65 -12.34
CA THR A 113 8.81 11.71 -11.41
C THR A 113 7.82 11.75 -10.27
N HIS A 114 8.29 11.46 -9.05
CA HIS A 114 7.49 11.56 -7.83
C HIS A 114 8.30 12.22 -6.72
N SER A 115 7.65 13.09 -5.96
CA SER A 115 8.22 13.65 -4.74
C SER A 115 8.02 12.65 -3.61
N LEU A 116 9.10 12.03 -3.16
CA LEU A 116 9.08 11.16 -1.98
C LEU A 116 9.00 12.02 -0.71
N LYS A 117 7.86 11.98 -0.02
CA LYS A 117 7.62 12.74 1.22
C LYS A 117 7.92 11.88 2.45
N LEU A 118 9.21 11.76 2.78
CA LEU A 118 9.72 10.92 3.87
C LEU A 118 9.16 11.28 5.25
N GLU A 119 8.76 12.53 5.46
CA GLU A 119 8.19 13.03 6.71
C GLU A 119 6.89 12.29 7.09
N HIS A 120 6.06 11.94 6.11
CA HIS A 120 4.82 11.22 6.36
C HIS A 120 5.07 9.74 6.67
N MET A 121 6.06 9.12 6.00
CA MET A 121 6.49 7.76 6.29
C MET A 121 7.05 7.66 7.72
N SER A 122 7.93 8.60 8.09
CA SER A 122 8.48 8.71 9.45
C SER A 122 7.37 8.90 10.50
N SER A 123 6.39 9.76 10.23
CA SER A 123 5.23 9.96 11.11
C SER A 123 4.45 8.67 11.35
N LEU A 124 4.26 7.84 10.33
CA LEU A 124 3.62 6.53 10.48
C LEU A 124 4.47 5.59 11.34
N LEU A 125 5.78 5.49 11.06
CA LEU A 125 6.68 4.60 11.80
C LEU A 125 6.67 4.91 13.30
N ASN A 126 6.63 6.19 13.67
CA ASN A 126 6.54 6.61 15.08
C ASN A 126 5.21 6.27 15.75
N LYS A 127 4.15 6.01 14.98
CA LYS A 127 2.82 5.62 15.47
C LYS A 127 2.60 4.11 15.47
N LEU A 128 3.50 3.35 14.86
CA LEU A 128 3.43 1.89 14.85
C LEU A 128 3.85 1.33 16.19
N THR A 129 2.99 0.46 16.72
CA THR A 129 3.28 -0.28 17.95
C THR A 129 3.48 -1.74 17.59
N PHE A 130 4.74 -2.18 17.61
CA PHE A 130 5.08 -3.59 17.51
C PHE A 130 5.02 -4.21 18.91
N GLN A 131 4.58 -5.47 19.00
CA GLN A 131 4.71 -6.20 20.25
C GLN A 131 6.19 -6.33 20.60
N ALA A 132 6.53 -6.09 21.88
CA ALA A 132 7.88 -6.30 22.38
C ALA A 132 8.28 -7.77 22.15
N GLN A 133 9.51 -8.00 21.67
CA GLN A 133 10.02 -9.36 21.60
C GLN A 133 10.22 -9.91 23.01
N LYS A 134 10.13 -11.24 23.15
CA LYS A 134 10.34 -11.92 24.43
C LYS A 134 11.74 -11.66 25.04
N ASP A 135 12.68 -11.18 24.24
CA ASP A 135 14.06 -10.87 24.65
C ASP A 135 14.27 -9.41 25.11
N GLY A 136 13.21 -8.59 25.12
CA GLY A 136 13.28 -7.19 25.58
C GLY A 136 14.02 -6.24 24.64
N SER A 137 14.44 -6.68 23.45
CA SER A 137 15.16 -5.82 22.50
C SER A 137 14.20 -4.93 21.68
N ASP A 138 14.48 -3.63 21.65
CA ASP A 138 13.74 -2.67 20.82
C ASP A 138 14.41 -2.52 19.45
N ARG A 139 14.09 -3.45 18.53
CA ARG A 139 14.55 -3.37 17.15
C ARG A 139 13.61 -2.52 16.30
N LYS A 140 14.18 -1.51 15.64
CA LYS A 140 13.48 -0.73 14.61
C LYS A 140 13.00 -1.63 13.47
N PRO A 141 11.83 -1.34 12.86
CA PRO A 141 11.36 -2.12 11.73
C PRO A 141 12.27 -1.95 10.50
N LYS A 142 12.34 -2.99 9.67
CA LYS A 142 12.90 -2.88 8.32
C LYS A 142 11.92 -2.08 7.46
N VAL A 143 12.42 -1.07 6.74
CA VAL A 143 11.61 -0.23 5.85
C VAL A 143 11.97 -0.52 4.40
N GLU A 144 10.94 -0.73 3.59
CA GLU A 144 11.04 -0.90 2.13
C GLU A 144 10.12 0.11 1.44
N ILE A 145 10.48 0.56 0.25
CA ILE A 145 9.71 1.53 -0.54
C ILE A 145 9.65 1.02 -1.99
N PHE A 146 8.43 0.94 -2.53
CA PHE A 146 8.09 0.50 -3.89
C PHE A 146 7.34 1.57 -4.65
#